data_AF-A0A0T6BVF4-F1
#
_entry.id   AF-A0A0T6BVF4-F1
#
_cell.length_a   1.000
_cell.length_b   1.000
_cell.length_c   1.000
_cell.angle_alpha   90.00
_cell.angle_beta   90.00
_cell.angle_gamma   90.00
#
_symmetry.space_group_name_H-M   'P 1'
#
loop_
_entity.id
_entity.type
_entity.pdbx_description
1 polymer ?
#
loop_
_entity_poly.entity_id
_entity_poly.type
_entity_poly.pdbx_seq_one_letter_code
_entity_poly.pdbx_strand_id
1 'polypeptide(L)'
;MNETKCALVIDESLPVGLIANTAAILGAALGKNNPALLGGNVTDGSGIEHLGIVNVPIPILKGNAGLLYELRKKLLTNEFDDILVVDFTDVAQSCHTYEAYIEKQTDRERGAVKINNYGH
;
A
#
# COMPACT_ATOMS: atom_id res chain seq x y z
N MET A 1 10.13 -0.59 -23.94
CA MET A 1 8.94 -0.56 -23.07
C MET A 1 9.42 -0.20 -21.68
N ASN A 2 8.90 0.86 -21.07
CA ASN A 2 9.20 1.13 -19.67
C ASN A 2 8.53 0.04 -18.84
N GLU A 3 9.32 -0.79 -18.18
CA GLU A 3 8.81 -1.72 -17.17
C GLU A 3 8.30 -0.90 -15.99
N THR A 4 6.98 -0.88 -15.78
CA THR A 4 6.40 -0.34 -14.55
C THR A 4 6.83 -1.23 -13.39
N LYS A 5 7.66 -0.70 -12.49
CA LYS A 5 8.08 -1.39 -11.28
C LYS A 5 7.19 -0.96 -10.12
N CYS A 6 6.70 -1.93 -9.36
CA CYS A 6 5.92 -1.70 -8.15
C CYS A 6 6.53 -2.52 -7.01
N ALA A 7 6.48 -2.00 -5.80
CA ALA A 7 6.81 -2.75 -4.59
C ALA A 7 5.97 -2.21 -3.42
N LEU A 8 5.58 -3.11 -2.52
CA LEU A 8 5.00 -2.75 -1.22
C LEU A 8 6.10 -2.88 -0.18
N VAL A 9 6.30 -1.87 0.67
CA VAL A 9 7.23 -1.95 1.81
C VAL A 9 6.41 -1.85 3.09
N ILE A 10 6.43 -2.91 3.89
CA ILE A 10 5.58 -3.04 5.09
C ILE A 10 6.46 -3.19 6.33
N ASP A 11 5.98 -2.65 7.45
CA ASP A 11 6.66 -2.79 8.74
C ASP A 11 6.72 -4.26 9.18
N GLU A 12 7.95 -4.76 9.37
CA GLU A 12 8.20 -6.15 9.73
C GLU A 12 7.81 -6.49 11.17
N SER A 13 7.61 -5.49 12.04
CA SER A 13 7.19 -5.74 13.43
C SER A 13 5.69 -6.02 13.56
N LEU A 14 4.91 -5.84 12.49
CA LEU A 14 3.47 -6.06 12.53
C LEU A 14 3.13 -7.57 12.61
N PRO A 15 2.07 -7.94 13.35
CA PRO A 15 1.48 -9.26 13.25
C PRO A 15 1.13 -9.64 11.80
N VAL A 16 1.30 -10.91 11.43
CA VAL A 16 1.09 -11.39 10.05
C VAL A 16 -0.28 -11.03 9.47
N GLY A 17 -1.33 -11.02 10.29
CA GLY A 17 -2.67 -10.60 9.87
C GLY A 17 -2.74 -9.13 9.46
N LEU A 18 -2.02 -8.26 10.16
CA LEU A 18 -1.94 -6.84 9.83
C LEU A 18 -1.05 -6.58 8.60
N ILE A 19 0.02 -7.37 8.42
CA ILE A 19 0.83 -7.33 7.19
C ILE A 19 -0.04 -7.70 5.98
N ALA A 20 -0.78 -8.80 6.06
CA ALA A 20 -1.66 -9.27 4.99
C ALA A 20 -2.76 -8.24 4.67
N ASN A 21 -3.41 -7.68 5.69
CA ASN A 21 -4.42 -6.65 5.51
C ASN A 21 -3.84 -5.37 4.87
N THR A 22 -2.70 -4.90 5.35
CA THR A 22 -1.99 -3.74 4.79
C THR A 22 -1.64 -3.98 3.31
N ALA A 23 -1.11 -5.15 2.97
CA ALA A 23 -0.82 -5.52 1.58
C ALA A 23 -2.07 -5.51 0.69
N ALA A 24 -3.20 -6.02 1.18
CA ALA A 24 -4.46 -6.05 0.44
C ALA A 24 -5.01 -4.63 0.19
N ILE A 25 -4.99 -3.75 1.19
CA ILE A 25 -5.45 -2.36 1.07
C ILE A 25 -4.56 -1.59 0.08
N LEU A 26 -3.23 -1.71 0.22
CA LEU A 26 -2.28 -1.07 -0.69
C LEU A 26 -2.44 -1.60 -2.13
N GLY A 27 -2.63 -2.92 -2.29
CA GLY A 27 -2.90 -3.54 -3.59
C GLY A 27 -4.19 -3.02 -4.25
N ALA A 28 -5.26 -2.84 -3.47
CA ALA A 28 -6.52 -2.28 -3.97
C ALA A 28 -6.36 -0.80 -4.39
N ALA A 29 -5.66 -0.01 -3.58
CA ALA A 29 -5.35 1.39 -3.91
C ALA A 29 -4.48 1.49 -5.18
N LEU A 30 -3.47 0.63 -5.31
CA LEU A 30 -2.62 0.56 -6.49
C LEU A 30 -3.43 0.21 -7.74
N GLY A 31 -4.27 -0.83 -7.70
CA GLY A 31 -5.11 -1.23 -8.84
C GLY A 31 -6.11 -0.15 -9.26
N LYS A 32 -6.66 0.61 -8.30
CA LYS A 32 -7.53 1.76 -8.58
C LYS A 32 -6.80 2.90 -9.31
N ASN A 33 -5.56 3.19 -8.90
CA ASN A 33 -4.78 4.32 -9.45
C ASN A 33 -3.99 3.95 -10.70
N ASN A 34 -3.76 2.66 -10.95
CA ASN A 34 -3.13 2.16 -12.17
C ASN A 34 -3.85 0.90 -12.69
N PRO A 35 -4.99 1.08 -13.37
CA PRO A 35 -5.79 -0.04 -13.88
C PRO A 35 -5.04 -0.95 -14.87
N ALA A 36 -4.00 -0.43 -15.54
CA ALA A 36 -3.18 -1.21 -16.48
C ALA A 36 -2.38 -2.34 -15.82
N LEU A 37 -2.25 -2.33 -14.48
CA LEU A 37 -1.66 -3.42 -13.72
C LEU A 37 -2.54 -4.67 -13.70
N LEU A 38 -3.84 -4.55 -13.95
CA LEU A 38 -4.75 -5.69 -14.00
C LEU A 38 -4.79 -6.24 -15.44
N GLY A 39 -4.55 -7.55 -15.56
CA GLY A 39 -4.73 -8.27 -16.80
C GLY A 39 -6.21 -8.40 -17.17
N GLY A 40 -6.49 -8.86 -18.39
CA GLY A 40 -7.85 -9.22 -18.79
C GLY A 40 -8.35 -10.47 -18.07
N ASN A 41 -9.68 -10.66 -18.08
CA ASN A 41 -10.28 -11.91 -17.63
C ASN A 41 -9.76 -13.09 -18.45
N VAL A 42 -9.73 -14.26 -17.83
CA VAL A 42 -9.32 -15.50 -18.48
C VAL A 42 -10.42 -16.55 -18.33
N THR A 43 -10.69 -17.28 -19.41
CA THR A 43 -11.62 -18.42 -19.37
C THR A 43 -10.82 -19.69 -19.21
N ASP A 44 -11.18 -20.51 -18.23
CA ASP A 44 -10.53 -21.80 -18.02
C ASP A 44 -11.02 -22.87 -19.01
N GLY A 45 -10.41 -24.06 -18.94
CA GLY A 45 -10.78 -25.19 -19.82
C GLY A 45 -12.19 -25.74 -19.59
N SER A 46 -12.88 -25.33 -18.52
CA SER A 46 -14.28 -25.69 -18.23
C SER A 46 -15.28 -24.65 -18.74
N GLY A 47 -14.81 -23.53 -19.28
CA GLY A 47 -15.65 -22.43 -19.75
C GLY A 47 -16.02 -21.42 -18.67
N ILE A 48 -15.43 -21.50 -17.47
CA ILE A 48 -15.66 -20.54 -16.39
C ILE A 48 -14.74 -19.33 -16.59
N GLU A 49 -15.32 -18.13 -16.54
CA GLU A 49 -14.56 -16.88 -16.56
C GLU A 49 -14.00 -16.55 -15.17
N HIS A 50 -12.72 -16.24 -15.11
CA HIS A 50 -12.01 -15.76 -13.94
C HIS A 50 -11.63 -14.29 -14.15
N LEU A 51 -11.83 -13.48 -13.12
CA LEU A 51 -11.45 -12.07 -13.15
C LEU A 51 -9.95 -11.91 -13.35
N GLY A 52 -9.57 -10.90 -14.12
CA GLY A 52 -8.18 -10.52 -14.33
C GLY A 52 -7.47 -10.20 -13.02
N ILE A 53 -6.30 -10.80 -12.83
CA ILE A 53 -5.39 -10.49 -11.73
C ILE A 53 -4.23 -9.61 -12.22
N VAL A 54 -3.33 -9.24 -11.30
CA VAL A 54 -2.16 -8.42 -11.65
C VAL A 54 -1.30 -9.09 -12.73
N ASN A 55 -0.90 -8.33 -13.76
CA ASN A 55 -0.09 -8.80 -14.89
C ASN A 55 1.42 -8.52 -14.72
N VAL A 56 1.80 -7.82 -13.65
CA VAL A 56 3.18 -7.56 -13.24
C VAL A 56 3.42 -8.03 -11.80
N PRO A 57 4.64 -8.46 -11.44
CA PRO A 57 4.97 -8.80 -10.06
C PRO A 57 4.86 -7.60 -9.12
N ILE A 58 4.28 -7.83 -7.93
CA ILE A 58 4.24 -6.85 -6.83
C ILE A 58 4.98 -7.46 -5.63
N PRO A 59 6.31 -7.34 -5.54
CA PRO A 59 7.07 -7.79 -4.38
C PRO A 59 6.61 -7.08 -3.11
N ILE A 60 6.46 -7.86 -2.04
CA ILE A 60 6.27 -7.36 -0.68
C ILE A 60 7.63 -7.41 0.02
N LEU A 61 8.16 -6.23 0.32
CA LEU A 61 9.40 -6.02 1.04
C LEU A 61 9.10 -5.66 2.49
N LYS A 62 10.07 -5.95 3.35
CA LYS A 62 10.03 -5.61 4.77
C LYS A 62 10.94 -4.43 5.08
N GLY A 63 10.51 -3.59 6.00
CA GLY A 63 11.32 -2.51 6.56
C GLY A 63 10.98 -2.30 8.02
N ASN A 64 11.88 -1.64 8.75
CA ASN A 64 11.56 -1.14 10.09
C ASN A 64 11.00 0.29 10.00
N ALA A 65 10.42 0.77 11.09
CA ALA A 65 9.90 2.13 11.23
C ALA A 65 10.85 3.24 10.73
N GLY A 66 12.15 3.14 11.03
CA GLY A 66 13.16 4.12 10.61
C GLY A 66 13.38 4.14 9.09
N LEU A 67 13.45 2.95 8.47
CA LEU A 67 13.56 2.82 7.03
C LEU A 67 12.31 3.38 6.32
N LEU A 68 11.11 3.04 6.80
CA LEU A 68 9.86 3.52 6.24
C LEU A 68 9.74 5.05 6.34
N TYR A 69 10.18 5.63 7.46
CA TYR A 69 10.22 7.08 7.65
C TYR A 69 11.16 7.77 6.64
N GLU A 70 12.38 7.26 6.48
CA GLU A 70 13.34 7.85 5.54
C GLU A 70 12.92 7.63 4.07
N LEU A 71 12.33 6.49 3.73
CA LEU A 71 11.73 6.26 2.41
C LEU A 71 10.64 7.28 2.12
N ARG A 72 9.70 7.48 3.06
CA ARG A 72 8.62 8.46 2.92
C ARG A 72 9.18 9.88 2.71
N LYS A 73 10.19 10.29 3.48
CA LYS A 73 10.82 11.60 3.32
C LYS A 73 11.44 11.78 1.93
N LYS A 74 12.16 10.78 1.43
CA LYS A 74 12.76 10.83 0.08
C LYS A 74 11.69 10.94 -1.00
N LEU A 75 10.64 10.13 -0.90
CA LEU A 75 9.54 10.10 -1.86
C LEU A 75 8.70 11.39 -1.90
N LEU A 76 8.82 12.26 -0.89
CA LEU A 76 8.17 13.58 -0.87
C LEU A 76 9.03 14.71 -1.47
N THR A 77 10.20 14.38 -2.03
CA THR A 77 11.05 15.35 -2.72
C THR A 77 10.73 15.37 -4.21
N ASN A 78 10.97 16.51 -4.87
CA ASN A 78 10.71 16.70 -6.31
C ASN A 78 11.45 15.69 -7.21
N GLU A 79 12.47 14.99 -6.69
CA GLU A 79 13.21 13.96 -7.42
C GLU A 79 12.34 12.73 -7.76
N PHE A 80 11.24 12.52 -7.02
CA PHE A 80 10.38 11.33 -7.14
C PHE A 80 8.89 11.69 -7.40
N ASP A 81 8.61 12.88 -7.93
CA ASP A 81 7.23 13.34 -8.22
C ASP A 81 6.53 12.49 -9.29
N ASP A 82 7.28 11.73 -10.08
CA ASP A 82 6.78 10.79 -11.08
C ASP A 82 6.41 9.41 -10.50
N ILE A 83 6.71 9.17 -9.21
CA ILE A 83 6.37 7.93 -8.51
C ILE A 83 5.01 8.09 -7.82
N LEU A 84 4.08 7.19 -8.13
CA LEU A 84 2.86 7.04 -7.35
C LEU A 84 3.21 6.45 -5.97
N VAL A 85 2.96 7.22 -4.91
CA VAL A 85 3.15 6.80 -3.53
C VAL A 85 1.77 6.63 -2.88
N VAL A 86 1.56 5.48 -2.26
CA VAL A 86 0.39 5.20 -1.42
C VAL A 86 0.91 4.83 -0.04
N ASP A 87 0.54 5.60 1.00
CA ASP A 87 0.88 5.29 2.38
C ASP A 87 -0.36 4.81 3.18
N PHE A 88 -0.15 3.82 4.04
CA PHE A 88 -1.15 3.33 4.98
C PHE A 88 -0.54 3.40 6.38
N THR A 89 -1.10 4.26 7.23
CA THR A 89 -0.51 4.59 8.54
C THR A 89 -1.19 3.82 9.68
N ASP A 90 -0.56 3.76 10.85
CA ASP A 90 -1.13 3.18 12.08
C ASP A 90 -2.54 3.72 12.40
N VAL A 91 -2.81 4.98 12.02
CA VAL A 91 -4.13 5.60 12.16
C VAL A 91 -5.15 4.86 11.33
N ALA A 92 -4.84 4.57 10.07
CA ALA A 92 -5.70 3.82 9.17
C ALA A 92 -5.88 2.35 9.62
N GLN A 93 -4.85 1.75 10.25
CA GLN A 93 -4.96 0.44 10.90
C GLN A 93 -5.86 0.46 12.15
N SER A 94 -5.89 1.57 12.89
CA SER A 94 -6.72 1.76 14.09
C SER A 94 -8.17 2.14 13.81
N CYS A 95 -8.51 2.42 12.55
CA CYS A 95 -9.83 2.87 12.14
C CYS A 95 -10.65 1.72 11.57
N HIS A 96 -11.83 1.49 12.13
CA HIS A 96 -12.74 0.45 11.65
C HIS A 96 -13.68 0.97 10.55
N THR A 97 -13.72 2.29 10.32
CA THR A 97 -14.52 2.94 9.27
C THR A 97 -13.68 3.94 8.48
N TYR A 98 -14.07 4.18 7.22
CA TYR A 98 -13.36 5.10 6.34
C TYR A 98 -13.55 6.56 6.78
N GLU A 99 -14.70 6.89 7.36
CA GLU A 99 -15.01 8.20 7.92
C GLU A 99 -14.06 8.54 9.08
N ALA A 100 -13.82 7.59 10.00
CA ALA A 100 -12.87 7.75 11.09
C ALA A 100 -11.42 7.85 10.60
N TYR A 101 -11.09 7.21 9.46
CA TYR A 101 -9.81 7.39 8.79
C TYR A 101 -9.65 8.82 8.26
N ILE A 102 -10.65 9.36 7.55
CA ILE A 102 -10.62 10.72 7.01
C ILE A 102 -10.39 11.71 8.15
N GLU A 103 -11.23 11.68 9.19
CA GLU A 103 -11.19 12.62 10.31
C GLU A 103 -9.78 12.69 10.93
N LYS A 104 -9.22 11.54 11.31
CA LYS A 104 -7.89 11.48 11.93
C LYS A 104 -6.74 11.82 10.97
N GLN A 105 -6.92 11.65 9.66
CA GLN A 105 -5.91 11.99 8.66
C GLN A 105 -5.88 13.50 8.37
N THR A 106 -7.04 14.17 8.35
CA THR A 106 -7.14 15.64 8.19
C THR A 106 -6.61 16.42 9.40
N ASP A 107 -6.69 15.87 10.60
CA ASP A 107 -6.20 16.50 11.83
C ASP A 107 -4.66 16.46 11.98
N ARG A 108 -3.93 15.87 11.04
CA ARG A 108 -2.46 15.86 11.05
C ARG A 108 -1.87 17.05 10.29
N GLU A 109 -0.99 17.79 10.94
CA GLU A 109 0.02 18.57 10.22
C GLU A 109 0.85 17.62 9.33
N ARG A 110 1.18 18.08 8.11
CA ARG A 110 1.89 17.34 7.04
C ARG A 110 3.14 16.54 7.46
N GLY A 111 3.67 16.74 8.67
CA GLY A 111 4.87 16.07 9.19
C GLY A 111 4.69 15.11 10.38
N ALA A 112 3.52 14.99 11.02
CA ALA A 112 3.40 14.26 12.28
C ALA A 112 2.92 12.81 12.08
N VAL A 113 3.81 11.86 11.78
CA VAL A 113 3.51 10.41 11.92
C VAL A 113 3.89 9.96 13.33
N LYS A 114 2.91 9.86 14.24
CA LYS A 114 3.02 9.03 15.44
C LYS A 114 3.08 7.56 15.02
N ILE A 115 4.20 6.92 15.32
CA ILE A 115 4.40 5.47 15.27
C ILE A 115 4.11 4.97 16.69
N ASN A 116 2.96 4.33 16.88
CA ASN A 116 2.58 3.78 18.18
C ASN A 116 2.87 2.27 18.18
N ASN A 117 3.99 1.88 18.78
CA ASN A 117 4.26 0.50 19.13
C ASN A 117 3.25 0.03 20.19
N TYR A 118 2.12 -0.55 19.78
CA TYR A 118 1.29 -1.31 20.71
C TYR A 118 1.92 -2.70 20.88
N GLY A 119 2.91 -2.77 21.76
CA GLY A 119 3.34 -4.00 22.41
C GLY A 119 2.59 -4.14 23.73
N HIS A 120 1.61 -5.04 23.77
CA HIS A 120 1.20 -5.78 24.97
C HIS A 120 0.93 -7.22 24.58
#